data_AF-A0A395HQY3-F1
#
_entry.id   AF-A0A395HQY3-F1
#
_cell.length_a   1.000
_cell.length_b   1.000
_cell.length_c   1.000
_cell.angle_alpha   90.00
_cell.angle_beta   90.00
_cell.angle_gamma   90.00
#
_symmetry.space_group_name_H-M   'P 1'
#
loop_
_entity.id
_entity.type
_entity.pdbx_description
1 polymer ?
#
loop_
_entity_poly.entity_id
_entity_poly.type
_entity_poly.pdbx_seq_one_letter_code
_entity_poly.pdbx_strand_id
1 'polypeptide(L)'
;MPRATFNRTNAEKEDGRITALAGGPIVVPVTTGEISYASGLFLSQAQQRTRVRRANRSSREESSAPVSIGIAVEDLRVGVPSLLEHPCRLSCIKSESLRTLLRASQIVKLLDLCKEQPGFEICDIGCLEESPMSGTDKFSVPTVQLSAHQKPGQEYTEAWIEVARTIYRHVQAQTTETFSVIINDPSFYKRLRLRPCTKDDAIFSQWNNVLAEILRTISLNGIHYFSCCRPGALELSSDFPATVLLGEDGMVPQEWKMIREQIIAILEAFGLESVGLLIWKDQKGLQADEYPNLWTAMFADDTPANLGSSLALHGLPATHPGTLGGWVELQDPETDKWVPYALTCARCVLPADGHGSSQENRNSIFDDWKANGIMSHIKDLSETIRSFEAERVSTEVQGAREKDELMPPDKSAAASKHLSEMFLRRKAKREQLQAYLDSKSNILGVVVAASALESQHKDGFLDWALVSPREDRPLGDNIVSILPKSNSASLTV
;
A
#
# COMPACT_ATOMS: atom_id res chain seq x y z
N MET A 1 5.12 -0.82 38.27
CA MET A 1 5.40 -1.94 37.36
C MET A 1 6.63 -1.59 36.54
N PRO A 2 7.69 -2.41 36.54
CA PRO A 2 8.92 -2.09 35.83
C PRO A 2 8.79 -2.39 34.33
N ARG A 3 9.19 -1.44 33.48
CA ARG A 3 9.33 -1.62 32.03
C ARG A 3 10.50 -2.57 31.77
N ALA A 4 10.21 -3.71 31.14
CA ALA A 4 11.22 -4.63 30.65
C ALA A 4 12.00 -3.97 29.50
N THR A 5 13.32 -3.86 29.66
CA THR A 5 14.27 -3.52 28.61
C THR A 5 14.38 -4.70 27.64
N PHE A 6 13.92 -4.50 26.41
CA PHE A 6 14.09 -5.47 25.32
C PHE A 6 15.55 -5.46 24.85
N ASN A 7 16.25 -6.58 25.03
CA ASN A 7 17.62 -6.76 24.58
C ASN A 7 17.66 -6.90 23.05
N ARG A 8 18.39 -5.99 22.39
CA ARG A 8 18.53 -5.83 20.94
C ARG A 8 19.20 -7.02 20.21
N THR A 9 19.82 -7.94 20.95
CA THR A 9 20.65 -9.03 20.41
C THR A 9 19.89 -10.29 19.97
N ASN A 10 18.60 -10.43 20.33
CA ASN A 10 17.79 -11.58 19.90
C ASN A 10 17.13 -11.38 18.53
N ALA A 11 16.86 -10.13 18.13
CA ALA A 11 16.20 -9.82 16.85
C ALA A 11 17.03 -10.24 15.62
N GLU A 12 18.36 -10.17 15.69
CA GLU A 12 19.26 -10.58 14.60
C GLU A 12 19.33 -12.10 14.40
N LYS A 13 19.06 -12.89 15.45
CA LYS A 13 19.03 -14.38 15.37
C LYS A 13 17.70 -14.93 14.88
N GLU A 14 16.60 -14.20 15.07
CA GLU A 14 15.28 -14.61 14.58
C GLU A 14 15.09 -14.31 13.08
N ASP A 15 15.72 -13.26 12.55
CA ASP A 15 15.45 -12.79 11.17
C ASP A 15 16.37 -13.42 10.09
N GLY A 16 17.46 -14.07 10.48
CA GLY A 16 18.26 -14.94 9.59
C GLY A 16 17.51 -16.21 9.13
N ARG A 17 16.30 -16.44 9.65
CA ARG A 17 15.45 -17.61 9.35
C ARG A 17 14.63 -17.48 8.06
N ILE A 18 14.46 -16.27 7.53
CA ILE A 18 13.54 -16.00 6.40
C ILE A 18 14.23 -16.10 5.02
N THR A 19 15.56 -16.17 4.94
CA THR A 19 16.27 -15.99 3.65
C THR A 19 17.19 -17.13 3.23
N ALA A 20 17.29 -18.20 4.00
CA ALA A 20 18.12 -19.34 3.63
C ALA A 20 17.31 -20.63 3.67
N LEU A 21 16.67 -20.95 2.55
CA LEU A 21 16.50 -22.35 2.16
C LEU A 21 17.91 -22.95 2.04
N ALA A 22 18.49 -23.42 3.16
CA ALA A 22 19.72 -24.20 3.27
C ALA A 22 20.80 -23.92 2.18
N GLY A 23 21.36 -22.70 2.17
CA GLY A 23 22.45 -22.31 1.27
C GLY A 23 22.05 -21.84 -0.13
N GLY A 24 20.75 -21.62 -0.38
CA GLY A 24 20.22 -21.00 -1.60
C GLY A 24 20.47 -19.48 -1.69
N PRO A 25 20.09 -18.84 -2.81
CA PRO A 25 20.32 -17.41 -3.04
C PRO A 25 19.46 -16.59 -2.10
N ILE A 26 19.79 -15.30 -1.97
CA ILE A 26 18.91 -14.33 -1.32
C ILE A 26 17.66 -14.20 -2.19
N VAL A 27 16.59 -14.87 -1.77
CA VAL A 27 15.28 -14.84 -2.42
C VAL A 27 14.48 -13.67 -1.85
N VAL A 28 13.75 -12.98 -2.73
CA VAL A 28 12.82 -11.94 -2.30
C VAL A 28 11.76 -12.58 -1.41
N PRO A 29 11.50 -12.06 -0.21
CA PRO A 29 10.51 -12.62 0.69
C PRO A 29 9.13 -12.63 0.01
N VAL A 30 8.31 -13.61 0.35
CA VAL A 30 6.91 -13.66 -0.10
C VAL A 30 6.17 -12.48 0.52
N THR A 31 5.38 -11.78 -0.29
CA THR A 31 4.68 -10.57 0.14
C THR A 31 3.21 -10.64 -0.21
N THR A 32 2.40 -9.84 0.47
CA THR A 32 0.96 -9.73 0.25
C THR A 32 0.57 -9.24 -1.15
N GLY A 33 1.49 -8.63 -1.90
CA GLY A 33 1.26 -8.15 -3.26
C GLY A 33 1.88 -9.04 -4.34
N GLU A 34 2.62 -10.09 -3.99
CA GLU A 34 3.28 -10.92 -5.01
C GLU A 34 2.26 -11.67 -5.86
N ILE A 35 2.45 -11.65 -7.18
CA ILE A 35 1.67 -12.45 -8.14
C ILE A 35 2.55 -13.52 -8.74
N SER A 36 3.74 -13.12 -9.18
CA SER A 36 4.72 -14.03 -9.75
C SER A 36 6.11 -13.54 -9.45
N TYR A 37 7.02 -14.48 -9.22
CA TYR A 37 8.40 -14.17 -8.89
C TYR A 37 9.33 -15.16 -9.60
N ALA A 38 10.49 -14.66 -10.01
CA ALA A 38 11.64 -15.45 -10.40
C ALA A 38 12.91 -14.85 -9.78
N SER A 39 13.70 -15.66 -9.09
CA SER A 39 15.01 -15.23 -8.59
C SER A 39 16.02 -15.06 -9.71
N GLY A 40 17.16 -14.41 -9.39
CA GLY A 40 18.40 -14.60 -10.14
C GLY A 40 18.79 -16.08 -10.22
N LEU A 41 19.61 -16.43 -11.21
CA LEU A 41 20.25 -17.74 -11.32
C LEU A 41 21.21 -17.96 -10.15
N PHE A 42 21.20 -19.17 -9.61
CA PHE A 42 22.10 -19.61 -8.56
C PHE A 42 22.46 -21.08 -8.73
N LEU A 43 23.50 -21.52 -8.03
CA LEU A 43 23.89 -22.93 -7.99
C LEU A 43 23.09 -23.64 -6.88
N SER A 44 22.26 -24.59 -7.28
CA SER A 44 21.58 -25.49 -6.34
C SER A 44 22.57 -26.40 -5.61
N GLN A 45 22.10 -27.12 -4.58
CA GLN A 45 22.90 -28.14 -3.88
C GLN A 45 23.45 -29.22 -4.84
N ALA A 46 22.76 -29.47 -5.96
CA ALA A 46 23.19 -30.37 -7.03
C ALA A 46 24.18 -29.73 -8.03
N GLN A 47 24.69 -28.53 -7.75
CA GLN A 47 25.57 -27.74 -8.63
C GLN A 47 24.95 -27.39 -9.99
N GLN A 48 23.62 -27.47 -10.11
CA GLN A 48 22.89 -27.05 -11.30
C GLN A 48 22.49 -25.58 -11.17
N ARG A 49 22.68 -24.80 -12.24
CA ARG A 49 22.16 -23.44 -12.35
C ARG A 49 20.64 -23.49 -12.43
N THR A 50 19.97 -22.87 -11.47
CA THR A 50 18.50 -22.85 -11.42
C THR A 50 17.99 -21.50 -10.89
N ARG A 51 16.68 -21.25 -11.05
CA ARG A 51 15.96 -20.10 -10.49
C ARG A 51 14.85 -20.61 -9.60
N VAL A 52 14.62 -19.95 -8.47
CA VAL A 52 13.40 -20.12 -7.69
C VAL A 52 12.30 -19.40 -8.44
N ARG A 53 11.21 -20.10 -8.75
CA ARG A 53 10.02 -19.54 -9.39
C ARG A 53 8.83 -19.70 -8.47
N ARG A 54 8.02 -18.64 -8.38
CA ARG A 54 6.74 -18.66 -7.67
C ARG A 54 5.65 -18.10 -8.55
N ALA A 55 4.45 -18.63 -8.38
CA ALA A 55 3.23 -18.11 -8.98
C ALA A 55 2.12 -18.20 -7.94
N ASN A 56 1.24 -17.21 -7.92
CA ASN A 56 0.12 -17.14 -6.97
C ASN A 56 0.56 -17.31 -5.51
N ARG A 57 1.73 -16.73 -5.16
CA ARG A 57 2.32 -16.79 -3.81
C ARG A 57 2.61 -18.21 -3.32
N SER A 58 2.80 -19.15 -4.26
CA SER A 58 3.21 -20.52 -3.98
C SER A 58 4.59 -20.82 -4.57
N SER A 59 5.40 -21.54 -3.79
CA SER A 59 6.70 -22.09 -4.13
C SER A 59 6.59 -23.26 -5.10
N ARG A 60 5.36 -23.71 -5.40
CA ARG A 60 5.07 -24.70 -6.43
C ARG A 60 4.68 -23.96 -7.72
N GLU A 61 5.49 -24.14 -8.75
CA GLU A 61 5.31 -23.51 -10.06
C GLU A 61 4.15 -24.12 -10.88
N GLU A 62 3.76 -25.35 -10.56
CA GLU A 62 2.60 -26.00 -11.13
C GLU A 62 1.34 -25.49 -10.43
N SER A 63 0.36 -25.04 -11.22
CA SER A 63 -1.02 -24.86 -10.74
C SER A 63 -1.39 -26.13 -10.00
N SER A 64 -1.55 -26.03 -8.69
CA SER A 64 -1.66 -27.17 -7.80
C SER A 64 -2.64 -28.21 -8.37
N ALA A 65 -2.19 -29.46 -8.45
CA ALA A 65 -3.10 -30.60 -8.41
C ALA A 65 -4.17 -30.31 -7.34
N PRO A 66 -5.45 -30.62 -7.60
CA PRO A 66 -6.57 -30.07 -6.86
C PRO A 66 -6.33 -30.23 -5.37
N VAL A 67 -5.96 -29.13 -4.72
CA VAL A 67 -5.89 -29.05 -3.27
C VAL A 67 -7.27 -29.52 -2.83
N SER A 68 -7.31 -30.54 -1.97
CA SER A 68 -8.55 -31.20 -1.54
C SER A 68 -9.64 -30.14 -1.33
N ILE A 69 -10.80 -30.32 -1.99
CA ILE A 69 -11.92 -29.36 -1.99
C ILE A 69 -12.06 -28.73 -0.59
N GLY A 70 -11.92 -27.40 -0.53
CA GLY A 70 -12.03 -26.64 0.72
C GLY A 70 -10.72 -26.43 1.48
N ILE A 71 -9.56 -26.41 0.82
CA ILE A 71 -8.29 -25.97 1.43
C ILE A 71 -7.51 -25.15 0.42
N ALA A 72 -6.92 -24.06 0.87
CA ALA A 72 -6.02 -23.25 0.09
C ALA A 72 -4.70 -23.04 0.85
N VAL A 73 -3.58 -23.12 0.13
CA VAL A 73 -2.22 -23.07 0.68
C VAL A 73 -1.39 -22.08 -0.15
N GLU A 74 -0.72 -21.17 0.55
CA GLU A 74 0.30 -20.26 0.04
C GLU A 74 1.56 -20.37 0.91
N ASP A 75 2.70 -19.85 0.46
CA ASP A 75 4.02 -20.05 1.07
C ASP A 75 4.18 -19.58 2.51
N LEU A 76 3.22 -18.82 3.05
CA LEU A 76 3.20 -18.37 4.44
C LEU A 76 1.79 -18.42 5.04
N ARG A 77 0.84 -19.08 4.37
CA ARG A 77 -0.57 -19.09 4.77
C ARG A 77 -1.29 -20.37 4.42
N VAL A 78 -2.24 -20.76 5.26
CA VAL A 78 -3.19 -21.84 5.00
C VAL A 78 -4.59 -21.36 5.35
N GLY A 79 -5.58 -21.66 4.52
CA GLY A 79 -6.98 -21.33 4.74
C GLY A 79 -7.93 -22.52 4.58
N VAL A 80 -8.93 -22.62 5.45
CA VAL A 80 -10.00 -23.65 5.44
C VAL A 80 -11.35 -22.99 5.76
N PRO A 81 -12.41 -23.12 4.93
CA PRO A 81 -12.44 -23.84 3.67
C PRO A 81 -11.84 -23.02 2.51
N SER A 82 -11.61 -21.73 2.74
CA SER A 82 -11.09 -20.78 1.77
C SER A 82 -9.95 -19.96 2.38
N LEU A 83 -9.09 -19.45 1.51
CA LEU A 83 -8.07 -18.47 1.84
C LEU A 83 -8.36 -17.21 1.04
N LEU A 84 -8.62 -16.10 1.73
CA LEU A 84 -8.88 -14.84 1.04
C LEU A 84 -7.60 -14.28 0.42
N GLU A 85 -7.71 -13.75 -0.79
CA GLU A 85 -6.60 -13.10 -1.48
C GLU A 85 -6.21 -11.81 -0.73
N HIS A 86 -4.93 -11.65 -0.41
CA HIS A 86 -4.44 -10.36 0.09
C HIS A 86 -4.16 -9.36 -1.03
N PRO A 87 -4.35 -8.06 -0.73
CA PRO A 87 -4.81 -7.55 0.55
C PRO A 87 -6.32 -7.62 0.67
N CYS A 88 -6.74 -7.75 1.91
CA CYS A 88 -8.13 -7.70 2.31
C CYS A 88 -8.33 -6.54 3.29
N ARG A 89 -9.55 -6.02 3.35
CA ARG A 89 -9.96 -5.13 4.44
C ARG A 89 -10.29 -5.98 5.65
N LEU A 90 -9.74 -5.58 6.78
CA LEU A 90 -10.03 -6.17 8.07
C LEU A 90 -11.06 -5.31 8.80
N SER A 91 -12.07 -5.93 9.37
CA SER A 91 -13.08 -5.24 10.18
C SER A 91 -13.48 -6.08 11.38
N CYS A 92 -14.16 -5.47 12.35
CA CYS A 92 -14.68 -6.20 13.49
C CYS A 92 -15.78 -7.16 13.06
N ILE A 93 -15.78 -8.38 13.61
CA ILE A 93 -16.85 -9.36 13.37
C ILE A 93 -18.20 -8.76 13.78
N LYS A 94 -19.15 -8.72 12.85
CA LYS A 94 -20.52 -8.26 13.08
C LYS A 94 -21.38 -9.35 13.68
N SER A 95 -21.12 -10.62 13.34
CA SER A 95 -21.82 -11.78 13.91
C SER A 95 -21.68 -11.86 15.44
N GLU A 96 -22.81 -11.81 16.15
CA GLU A 96 -22.86 -11.92 17.61
C GLU A 96 -22.59 -13.36 18.09
N SER A 97 -23.02 -14.34 17.30
CA SER A 97 -22.83 -15.78 17.50
C SER A 97 -21.34 -16.13 17.48
N LEU A 98 -20.62 -15.68 16.45
CA LEU A 98 -19.17 -15.88 16.37
C LEU A 98 -18.44 -15.10 17.46
N ARG A 99 -18.82 -13.83 17.73
CA ARG A 99 -18.24 -13.06 18.85
C ARG A 99 -18.42 -13.75 20.21
N THR A 100 -19.57 -14.41 20.43
CA THR A 100 -19.85 -15.14 21.67
C THR A 100 -19.09 -16.46 21.74
N LEU A 101 -18.98 -17.17 20.63
CA LEU A 101 -18.26 -18.44 20.50
C LEU A 101 -16.75 -18.26 20.67
N LEU A 102 -16.24 -17.07 20.37
CA LEU A 102 -14.80 -16.75 20.39
C LEU A 102 -14.41 -15.89 21.60
N ARG A 103 -15.16 -16.00 22.71
CA ARG A 103 -14.77 -15.41 24.00
C ARG A 103 -13.46 -16.02 24.53
N ALA A 104 -12.83 -15.33 25.47
CA ALA A 104 -11.54 -15.71 26.06
C ALA A 104 -11.45 -17.19 26.50
N SER A 105 -12.52 -17.76 27.07
CA SER A 105 -12.53 -19.17 27.50
C SER A 105 -12.46 -20.18 26.34
N GLN A 106 -12.94 -19.81 25.15
CA GLN A 106 -12.89 -20.63 23.95
C GLN A 106 -11.58 -20.42 23.20
N ILE A 107 -11.05 -19.20 23.18
CA ILE A 107 -9.70 -18.91 22.71
C ILE A 107 -8.67 -19.79 23.43
N VAL A 108 -8.75 -19.93 24.76
CA VAL A 108 -7.85 -20.80 25.52
C VAL A 108 -7.94 -22.25 25.05
N LYS A 109 -9.15 -22.77 24.80
CA LYS A 109 -9.32 -24.14 24.28
C LYS A 109 -8.75 -24.30 22.88
N LEU A 110 -8.92 -23.30 22.01
CA LEU A 110 -8.34 -23.31 20.67
C LEU A 110 -6.81 -23.32 20.75
N LEU A 111 -6.22 -22.52 21.64
CA LEU A 111 -4.78 -22.55 21.89
C LEU A 111 -4.32 -23.90 22.42
N ASP A 112 -5.09 -24.54 23.30
CA ASP A 112 -4.76 -25.88 23.81
C ASP A 112 -4.79 -26.94 22.71
N LEU A 113 -5.78 -26.89 21.79
CA LEU A 113 -5.82 -27.77 20.61
C LEU A 113 -4.58 -27.62 19.72
N CYS A 114 -4.01 -26.41 19.64
CA CYS A 114 -2.84 -26.14 18.83
C CYS A 114 -1.52 -26.50 19.52
N LYS A 115 -1.46 -26.48 20.87
CA LYS A 115 -0.25 -26.85 21.65
C LYS A 115 0.17 -28.30 21.46
N GLU A 116 -0.77 -29.17 21.09
CA GLU A 116 -0.52 -30.59 20.88
C GLU A 116 0.23 -30.88 19.56
N GLN A 117 0.39 -29.88 18.69
CA GLN A 117 0.97 -30.06 17.37
C GLN A 117 2.45 -29.67 17.34
N PRO A 118 3.36 -30.61 17.00
CA PRO A 118 4.78 -30.27 16.82
C PRO A 118 4.96 -29.43 15.55
N GLY A 119 5.89 -28.47 15.57
CA GLY A 119 6.42 -27.86 14.34
C GLY A 119 6.21 -26.37 14.11
N PHE A 120 5.41 -25.70 14.93
CA PHE A 120 5.25 -24.25 14.85
C PHE A 120 5.01 -23.65 16.23
N GLU A 121 5.19 -22.35 16.35
CA GLU A 121 5.02 -21.57 17.57
C GLU A 121 3.88 -20.59 17.35
N ILE A 122 2.82 -20.72 18.14
CA ILE A 122 1.66 -19.84 18.04
C ILE A 122 2.02 -18.49 18.67
N CYS A 123 1.84 -17.44 17.90
CA CYS A 123 2.06 -16.07 18.33
C CYS A 123 0.76 -15.46 18.86
N ASP A 124 -0.34 -15.63 18.12
CA ASP A 124 -1.62 -14.99 18.42
C ASP A 124 -2.79 -15.76 17.79
N ILE A 125 -3.98 -15.57 18.36
CA ILE A 125 -5.24 -16.01 17.78
C ILE A 125 -6.27 -14.89 17.88
N GLY A 126 -6.79 -14.49 16.74
CA GLY A 126 -7.75 -13.41 16.60
C GLY A 126 -8.92 -13.84 15.74
N CYS A 127 -9.96 -13.01 15.74
CA CYS A 127 -11.12 -13.22 14.89
C CYS A 127 -11.55 -11.89 14.31
N LEU A 128 -11.72 -11.84 13.00
CA LEU A 128 -12.03 -10.62 12.26
C LEU A 128 -12.90 -10.93 11.06
N GLU A 129 -13.49 -9.91 10.47
CA GLU A 129 -14.23 -9.99 9.21
C GLU A 129 -13.31 -9.51 8.10
N GLU A 130 -12.98 -10.41 7.17
CA GLU A 130 -12.15 -10.07 6.01
C GLU A 130 -13.03 -9.81 4.80
N SER A 131 -12.63 -8.88 3.94
CA SER A 131 -13.28 -8.69 2.65
C SER A 131 -12.25 -8.36 1.57
N PRO A 132 -12.44 -8.84 0.32
CA PRO A 132 -11.52 -8.49 -0.77
C PRO A 132 -11.38 -6.98 -0.92
N MET A 133 -10.16 -6.48 -1.13
CA MET A 133 -9.95 -5.07 -1.48
C MET A 133 -10.52 -4.74 -2.88
N SER A 134 -10.48 -5.71 -3.78
CA SER A 134 -10.93 -5.61 -5.17
C SER A 134 -12.03 -6.64 -5.45
N GLY A 135 -13.16 -6.23 -6.03
CA GLY A 135 -14.26 -7.12 -6.43
C GLY A 135 -15.65 -6.47 -6.29
N THR A 136 -16.59 -6.88 -7.15
CA THR A 136 -17.99 -6.42 -7.10
C THR A 136 -18.79 -7.09 -5.98
N ASP A 137 -18.41 -8.30 -5.58
CA ASP A 137 -19.04 -9.06 -4.50
C ASP A 137 -18.30 -8.85 -3.17
N LYS A 138 -18.76 -7.84 -2.42
CA LYS A 138 -18.24 -7.41 -1.11
C LYS A 138 -18.75 -8.29 0.04
N PHE A 139 -18.74 -9.61 -0.12
CA PHE A 139 -19.08 -10.46 1.01
C PHE A 139 -17.91 -10.49 1.98
N SER A 140 -18.14 -9.96 3.18
CA SER A 140 -17.19 -10.13 4.26
C SER A 140 -17.33 -11.53 4.82
N VAL A 141 -16.20 -12.22 4.95
CA VAL A 141 -16.12 -13.56 5.51
C VAL A 141 -15.61 -13.44 6.94
N PRO A 142 -16.36 -13.89 7.94
CA PRO A 142 -15.82 -14.05 9.28
C PRO A 142 -14.67 -15.05 9.26
N THR A 143 -13.53 -14.66 9.80
CA THR A 143 -12.28 -15.42 9.78
C THR A 143 -11.73 -15.55 11.20
N VAL A 144 -11.45 -16.79 11.61
CA VAL A 144 -10.59 -17.10 12.76
C VAL A 144 -9.16 -17.13 12.25
N GLN A 145 -8.34 -16.19 12.71
CA GLN A 145 -6.97 -16.02 12.26
C GLN A 145 -6.01 -16.49 13.35
N LEU A 146 -5.13 -17.43 13.00
CA LEU A 146 -4.02 -17.87 13.82
C LEU A 146 -2.73 -17.29 13.25
N SER A 147 -1.96 -16.62 14.08
CA SER A 147 -0.62 -16.17 13.75
C SER A 147 0.38 -17.15 14.34
N ALA A 148 1.23 -17.73 13.51
CA ALA A 148 2.18 -18.74 13.95
C ALA A 148 3.49 -18.67 13.18
N HIS A 149 4.61 -18.79 13.88
CA HIS A 149 5.92 -18.96 13.28
C HIS A 149 6.22 -20.43 13.00
N GLN A 150 6.73 -20.72 11.82
CA GLN A 150 7.22 -22.05 11.52
C GLN A 150 8.55 -22.34 12.25
N LYS A 151 8.73 -23.55 12.78
CA LYS A 151 10.03 -23.98 13.28
C LYS A 151 10.97 -24.32 12.11
N PRO A 152 12.26 -23.95 12.17
CA PRO A 152 13.21 -24.24 11.10
C PRO A 152 13.29 -25.74 10.77
N GLY A 153 13.33 -26.08 9.47
CA GLY A 153 13.62 -27.43 8.99
C GLY A 153 12.42 -28.39 8.88
N GLN A 154 11.19 -27.89 8.98
CA GLN A 154 9.98 -28.68 8.72
C GLN A 154 9.28 -28.24 7.43
N GLU A 155 8.56 -29.15 6.78
CA GLU A 155 7.77 -28.82 5.59
C GLU A 155 6.49 -28.06 5.98
N TYR A 156 6.20 -27.01 5.22
CA TYR A 156 5.26 -25.90 5.53
C TYR A 156 3.81 -26.28 5.83
N THR A 157 3.34 -27.42 5.33
CA THR A 157 1.94 -27.43 4.90
C THR A 157 1.05 -28.37 5.71
N GLU A 158 1.52 -29.55 6.10
CA GLU A 158 0.62 -30.58 6.66
C GLU A 158 0.14 -30.23 8.07
N ALA A 159 1.04 -29.87 8.97
CA ALA A 159 0.69 -29.51 10.35
C ALA A 159 -0.25 -28.30 10.42
N TRP A 160 0.00 -27.26 9.62
CA TRP A 160 -0.87 -26.09 9.55
C TRP A 160 -2.24 -26.44 8.98
N ILE A 161 -2.31 -27.28 7.94
CA ILE A 161 -3.59 -27.79 7.42
C ILE A 161 -4.38 -28.54 8.50
N GLU A 162 -3.73 -29.44 9.24
CA GLU A 162 -4.39 -30.24 10.27
C GLU A 162 -4.92 -29.37 11.41
N VAL A 163 -4.16 -28.37 11.83
CA VAL A 163 -4.57 -27.40 12.85
C VAL A 163 -5.74 -26.57 12.36
N ALA A 164 -5.65 -26.00 11.15
CA ALA A 164 -6.71 -25.19 10.56
C ALA A 164 -8.01 -26.01 10.45
N ARG A 165 -7.92 -27.27 10.01
CA ARG A 165 -9.06 -28.21 9.95
C ARG A 165 -9.63 -28.51 11.33
N THR A 166 -8.78 -28.70 12.34
CA THR A 166 -9.21 -29.03 13.71
C THR A 166 -9.97 -27.87 14.32
N ILE A 167 -9.42 -26.64 14.22
CA ILE A 167 -10.10 -25.41 14.64
C ILE A 167 -11.41 -25.25 13.87
N TYR A 168 -11.39 -25.43 12.54
CA TYR A 168 -12.57 -25.27 11.71
C TYR A 168 -13.69 -26.23 12.14
N ARG A 169 -13.40 -27.53 12.31
CA ARG A 169 -14.39 -28.50 12.79
C ARG A 169 -14.91 -28.17 14.18
N HIS A 170 -14.03 -27.72 15.08
CA HIS A 170 -14.40 -27.37 16.46
C HIS A 170 -15.37 -26.18 16.50
N VAL A 171 -15.10 -25.13 15.73
CA VAL A 171 -15.94 -23.94 15.64
C VAL A 171 -17.23 -24.26 14.88
N GLN A 172 -17.16 -25.00 13.78
CA GLN A 172 -18.33 -25.39 12.98
C GLN A 172 -19.32 -26.25 13.77
N ALA A 173 -18.86 -27.07 14.71
CA ALA A 173 -19.75 -27.84 15.58
C ALA A 173 -20.62 -26.95 16.52
N GLN A 174 -20.27 -25.67 16.66
CA GLN A 174 -20.89 -24.72 17.58
C GLN A 174 -21.65 -23.59 16.86
N THR A 175 -21.58 -23.50 15.53
CA THR A 175 -22.27 -22.47 14.74
C THR A 175 -22.75 -23.03 13.40
N THR A 176 -23.82 -22.45 12.85
CA THR A 176 -24.29 -22.73 11.49
C THR A 176 -23.82 -21.70 10.46
N GLU A 177 -23.15 -20.65 10.92
CA GLU A 177 -22.62 -19.60 10.05
C GLU A 177 -21.42 -20.09 9.23
N THR A 178 -21.27 -19.50 8.05
CA THR A 178 -20.09 -19.68 7.21
C THR A 178 -18.94 -18.82 7.72
N PHE A 179 -17.78 -19.43 7.94
CA PHE A 179 -16.57 -18.74 8.35
C PHE A 179 -15.34 -19.42 7.73
N SER A 180 -14.17 -18.80 7.85
CA SER A 180 -12.88 -19.41 7.49
C SER A 180 -11.94 -19.47 8.69
N VAL A 181 -11.00 -20.40 8.67
CA VAL A 181 -9.84 -20.45 9.57
C VAL A 181 -8.61 -20.22 8.71
N ILE A 182 -7.84 -19.19 9.04
CA ILE A 182 -6.58 -18.88 8.37
C ILE A 182 -5.44 -19.00 9.37
N ILE A 183 -4.37 -19.69 8.98
CA ILE A 183 -3.09 -19.64 9.69
C ILE A 183 -2.13 -18.85 8.81
N ASN A 184 -1.42 -17.88 9.39
CA ASN A 184 -0.40 -17.12 8.69
C ASN A 184 0.89 -16.98 9.49
N ASP A 185 2.02 -16.92 8.79
CA ASP A 185 3.26 -16.45 9.40
C ASP A 185 3.23 -14.92 9.50
N PRO A 186 3.57 -14.31 10.66
CA PRO A 186 3.70 -12.85 10.78
C PRO A 186 4.58 -12.21 9.71
N SER A 187 5.57 -12.93 9.18
CA SER A 187 6.43 -12.47 8.10
C SER A 187 5.69 -12.19 6.79
N PHE A 188 4.52 -12.79 6.56
CA PHE A 188 3.69 -12.52 5.39
C PHE A 188 3.28 -11.05 5.27
N TYR A 189 3.06 -10.40 6.42
CA TYR A 189 2.68 -9.00 6.51
C TYR A 189 3.87 -8.04 6.52
N LYS A 190 5.12 -8.56 6.48
CA LYS A 190 6.29 -7.69 6.41
C LYS A 190 6.28 -6.96 5.08
N ARG A 191 6.31 -5.63 5.15
CA ARG A 191 6.39 -4.78 3.96
C ARG A 191 7.71 -5.01 3.24
N LEU A 192 7.63 -5.17 1.92
CA LEU A 192 8.82 -5.16 1.09
C LEU A 192 9.45 -3.77 1.08
N ARG A 193 10.72 -3.70 1.45
CA ARG A 193 11.52 -2.48 1.31
C ARG A 193 12.22 -2.51 -0.04
N LEU A 194 12.04 -1.44 -0.80
CA LEU A 194 12.70 -1.27 -2.09
C LEU A 194 13.91 -0.37 -1.87
N ARG A 195 15.10 -0.83 -2.26
CA ARG A 195 16.29 0.02 -2.37
C ARG A 195 16.65 0.25 -3.82
N PRO A 196 17.29 1.38 -4.16
CA PRO A 196 17.77 1.59 -5.52
C PRO A 196 18.85 0.57 -5.89
N CYS A 197 18.94 0.26 -7.18
CA CYS A 197 20.12 -0.39 -7.73
C CYS A 197 21.36 0.52 -7.58
N THR A 198 22.55 -0.07 -7.44
CA THR A 198 23.81 0.68 -7.50
C THR A 198 24.50 0.42 -8.82
N LYS A 199 25.49 1.26 -9.14
CA LYS A 199 26.39 1.10 -10.30
C LYS A 199 27.09 -0.26 -10.38
N ASP A 200 27.18 -0.99 -9.27
CA ASP A 200 27.80 -2.31 -9.20
C ASP A 200 26.83 -3.43 -9.63
N ASP A 201 25.53 -3.14 -9.73
CA ASP A 201 24.57 -4.10 -10.30
C ASP A 201 24.76 -4.20 -11.81
N ALA A 202 24.85 -5.43 -12.32
CA ALA A 202 25.06 -5.69 -13.75
C ALA A 202 23.99 -5.05 -14.67
N ILE A 203 22.77 -4.85 -14.15
CA ILE A 203 21.67 -4.23 -14.88
C ILE A 203 21.74 -2.70 -14.91
N PHE A 204 22.49 -2.05 -14.01
CA PHE A 204 22.43 -0.59 -13.85
C PHE A 204 22.77 0.17 -15.14
N SER A 205 23.87 -0.19 -15.80
CA SER A 205 24.28 0.44 -17.07
C SER A 205 23.45 -0.01 -18.28
N GLN A 206 22.70 -1.11 -18.15
CA GLN A 206 21.92 -1.73 -19.22
C GLN A 206 20.42 -1.48 -19.11
N TRP A 207 19.97 -0.86 -18.01
CA TRP A 207 18.55 -0.76 -17.65
C TRP A 207 17.69 -0.18 -18.77
N ASN A 208 18.15 0.89 -19.42
CA ASN A 208 17.39 1.52 -20.51
C ASN A 208 17.20 0.57 -21.71
N ASN A 209 18.22 -0.22 -22.04
CA ASN A 209 18.14 -1.18 -23.15
C ASN A 209 17.25 -2.36 -22.80
N VAL A 210 17.36 -2.87 -21.57
CA VAL A 210 16.49 -3.93 -21.05
C VAL A 210 15.04 -3.47 -21.03
N LEU A 211 14.76 -2.28 -20.51
CA LEU A 211 13.42 -1.71 -20.46
C LEU A 211 12.84 -1.52 -21.86
N ALA A 212 13.61 -0.96 -22.80
CA ALA A 212 13.17 -0.81 -24.19
C ALA A 212 12.77 -2.15 -24.82
N GLU A 213 13.55 -3.21 -24.56
CA GLU A 213 13.26 -4.54 -25.08
C GLU A 213 12.03 -5.18 -24.42
N ILE A 214 11.84 -4.98 -23.10
CA ILE A 214 10.62 -5.40 -22.39
C ILE A 214 9.40 -4.72 -23.03
N LEU A 215 9.42 -3.39 -23.15
CA LEU A 215 8.31 -2.62 -23.71
C LEU A 215 7.96 -3.01 -25.15
N ARG A 216 8.94 -3.50 -25.92
CA ARG A 216 8.74 -3.99 -27.29
C ARG A 216 8.16 -5.41 -27.34
N THR A 217 8.45 -6.23 -26.34
CA THR A 217 8.21 -7.69 -26.40
C THR A 217 6.89 -8.10 -25.75
N ILE A 218 6.50 -7.47 -24.64
CA ILE A 218 5.33 -7.90 -23.87
C ILE A 218 4.12 -6.98 -24.07
N SER A 219 2.91 -7.50 -23.84
CA SER A 219 1.71 -6.67 -23.80
C SER A 219 1.71 -5.79 -22.55
N LEU A 220 1.50 -4.49 -22.73
CA LEU A 220 1.44 -3.51 -21.65
C LEU A 220 0.05 -3.38 -21.01
N ASN A 221 -0.93 -4.15 -21.47
CA ASN A 221 -2.27 -4.11 -20.92
C ASN A 221 -2.25 -4.53 -19.44
N GLY A 222 -2.83 -3.70 -18.57
CA GLY A 222 -2.83 -3.97 -17.13
C GLY A 222 -1.48 -3.74 -16.43
N ILE A 223 -0.47 -3.16 -17.09
CA ILE A 223 0.81 -2.84 -16.46
C ILE A 223 0.86 -1.34 -16.12
N HIS A 224 1.08 -1.02 -14.84
CA HIS A 224 1.22 0.36 -14.38
C HIS A 224 2.64 0.91 -14.54
N TYR A 225 3.65 0.11 -14.18
CA TYR A 225 5.04 0.56 -14.22
C TYR A 225 6.03 -0.59 -14.30
N PHE A 226 7.24 -0.24 -14.76
CA PHE A 226 8.46 -1.02 -14.60
C PHE A 226 9.47 -0.24 -13.78
N SER A 227 10.19 -0.94 -12.91
CA SER A 227 11.29 -0.38 -12.13
C SER A 227 12.39 -1.43 -11.97
N CYS A 228 13.57 -0.99 -11.54
CA CYS A 228 14.67 -1.87 -11.18
C CYS A 228 15.18 -1.48 -9.80
N CYS A 229 15.08 -2.40 -8.85
CA CYS A 229 15.38 -2.13 -7.45
C CYS A 229 15.94 -3.37 -6.75
N ARG A 230 16.27 -3.24 -5.46
CA ARG A 230 16.70 -4.31 -4.57
C ARG A 230 15.64 -4.53 -3.49
N PRO A 231 14.67 -5.42 -3.75
CA PRO A 231 13.58 -5.71 -2.83
C PRO A 231 14.03 -6.63 -1.68
N GLY A 232 13.73 -6.27 -0.44
CA GLY A 232 14.09 -7.07 0.74
C GLY A 232 13.27 -6.76 1.99
N ALA A 233 13.31 -7.66 2.98
CA ALA A 233 12.62 -7.49 4.27
C ALA A 233 13.48 -6.83 5.36
N LEU A 234 14.82 -6.86 5.24
CA LEU A 234 15.74 -6.47 6.32
C LEU A 234 16.28 -5.05 6.17
N GLU A 235 16.36 -4.33 7.29
CA GLU A 235 16.88 -2.96 7.34
C GLU A 235 18.35 -2.85 6.95
N LEU A 236 19.13 -3.94 7.00
CA LEU A 236 20.60 -3.86 7.03
C LEU A 236 21.36 -4.66 5.96
N SER A 237 20.76 -5.62 5.24
CA SER A 237 21.52 -6.37 4.22
C SER A 237 21.59 -5.57 2.92
N SER A 238 22.80 -5.12 2.55
CA SER A 238 23.12 -4.56 1.23
C SER A 238 22.99 -5.57 0.08
N ASP A 239 22.70 -6.83 0.39
CA ASP A 239 23.02 -7.95 -0.49
C ASP A 239 21.79 -8.47 -1.25
N PHE A 240 20.65 -7.75 -1.17
CA PHE A 240 19.49 -8.10 -1.98
C PHE A 240 19.81 -7.94 -3.47
N PRO A 241 19.51 -8.95 -4.30
CA PRO A 241 19.83 -8.91 -5.71
C PRO A 241 18.99 -7.83 -6.42
N ALA A 242 19.59 -7.21 -7.43
CA ALA A 242 18.84 -6.38 -8.35
C ALA A 242 17.68 -7.20 -8.96
N THR A 243 16.50 -6.60 -9.00
CA THR A 243 15.26 -7.24 -9.38
C THR A 243 14.45 -6.25 -10.20
N VAL A 244 14.01 -6.69 -11.37
CA VAL A 244 13.01 -5.97 -12.15
C VAL A 244 11.68 -6.08 -11.42
N LEU A 245 11.05 -4.95 -11.16
CA LEU A 245 9.74 -4.85 -10.51
C LEU A 245 8.72 -4.42 -11.56
N LEU A 246 7.64 -5.18 -11.67
CA LEU A 246 6.50 -4.91 -12.55
C LEU A 246 5.27 -4.73 -11.67
N GLY A 247 4.69 -3.52 -11.68
CA GLY A 247 3.42 -3.23 -11.01
C GLY A 247 2.23 -3.42 -11.95
N GLU A 248 1.24 -4.21 -11.54
CA GLU A 248 0.05 -4.51 -12.35
C GLU A 248 -1.28 -4.00 -11.78
N ASP A 249 -2.24 -3.84 -12.68
CA ASP A 249 -3.66 -3.59 -12.39
C ASP A 249 -4.41 -4.91 -12.21
N GLY A 250 -4.64 -5.29 -10.96
CA GLY A 250 -5.31 -6.54 -10.59
C GLY A 250 -6.74 -6.72 -11.12
N MET A 251 -7.26 -5.77 -11.89
CA MET A 251 -8.53 -5.86 -12.61
C MET A 251 -8.39 -6.49 -14.00
N VAL A 252 -7.18 -6.58 -14.55
CA VAL A 252 -6.93 -7.11 -15.89
C VAL A 252 -6.50 -8.58 -15.79
N PRO A 253 -7.33 -9.54 -16.28
CA PRO A 253 -6.93 -10.94 -16.28
C PRO A 253 -5.76 -11.14 -17.25
N GLN A 254 -4.63 -11.62 -16.73
CA GLN A 254 -3.43 -11.81 -17.53
C GLN A 254 -2.64 -13.05 -17.08
N GLU A 255 -2.05 -13.75 -18.04
CA GLU A 255 -1.19 -14.91 -17.82
C GLU A 255 0.20 -14.45 -17.34
N TRP A 256 0.30 -14.05 -16.07
CA TRP A 256 1.50 -13.49 -15.46
C TRP A 256 2.73 -14.42 -15.54
N LYS A 257 2.50 -15.74 -15.55
CA LYS A 257 3.56 -16.73 -15.75
C LYS A 257 4.25 -16.57 -17.11
N MET A 258 3.48 -16.34 -18.17
CA MET A 258 4.02 -16.14 -19.52
C MET A 258 4.85 -14.85 -19.60
N ILE A 259 4.35 -13.76 -19.02
CA ILE A 259 5.06 -12.47 -18.97
C ILE A 259 6.35 -12.60 -18.17
N ARG A 260 6.31 -13.32 -17.03
CA ARG A 260 7.49 -13.60 -16.22
C ARG A 260 8.57 -14.27 -17.05
N GLU A 261 8.25 -15.36 -17.76
CA GLU A 261 9.25 -16.08 -18.57
C GLU A 261 9.76 -15.25 -19.75
N GLN A 262 8.91 -14.42 -20.38
CA GLN A 262 9.35 -13.50 -21.44
C GLN A 262 10.37 -12.49 -20.94
N ILE A 263 10.12 -11.84 -19.80
CA ILE A 263 11.07 -10.89 -19.20
C ILE A 263 12.35 -11.60 -18.74
N ILE A 264 12.24 -12.81 -18.17
CA ILE A 264 13.42 -13.59 -17.79
C ILE A 264 14.28 -13.94 -19.02
N ALA A 265 13.67 -14.32 -20.14
CA ALA A 265 14.39 -14.57 -21.38
C ALA A 265 15.12 -13.32 -21.91
N ILE A 266 14.51 -12.13 -21.76
CA ILE A 266 15.17 -10.86 -22.07
C ILE A 266 16.37 -10.65 -21.15
N LEU A 267 16.21 -10.80 -19.83
CA LEU A 267 17.33 -10.66 -18.88
C LEU A 267 18.48 -11.61 -19.20
N GLU A 268 18.19 -12.85 -19.58
CA GLU A 268 19.19 -13.83 -20.00
C GLU A 268 19.90 -13.46 -21.30
N ALA A 269 19.17 -12.92 -22.30
CA ALA A 269 19.77 -12.42 -23.54
C ALA A 269 20.75 -11.25 -23.32
N PHE A 270 20.52 -10.44 -22.29
CA PHE A 270 21.44 -9.38 -21.85
C PHE A 270 22.56 -9.87 -20.91
N GLY A 271 22.64 -11.18 -20.63
CA GLY A 271 23.62 -11.75 -19.71
C GLY A 271 23.38 -11.38 -18.23
N LEU A 272 22.17 -10.97 -17.88
CA LEU A 272 21.77 -10.51 -16.55
C LEU A 272 21.24 -11.68 -15.70
N GLU A 273 22.02 -12.77 -15.66
CA GLU A 273 21.65 -14.02 -14.99
C GLU A 273 21.32 -13.82 -13.50
N SER A 274 22.00 -12.91 -12.80
CA SER A 274 21.82 -12.65 -11.37
C SER A 274 20.59 -11.78 -11.04
N VAL A 275 19.94 -11.19 -12.04
CA VAL A 275 18.80 -10.29 -11.83
C VAL A 275 17.51 -11.10 -11.70
N GLY A 276 16.73 -10.76 -10.68
CA GLY A 276 15.40 -11.34 -10.46
C GLY A 276 14.28 -10.57 -11.17
N LEU A 277 13.07 -11.12 -11.10
CA LEU A 277 11.83 -10.46 -11.52
C LEU A 277 10.75 -10.65 -10.45
N LEU A 278 10.08 -9.57 -10.09
CA LEU A 278 8.92 -9.56 -9.20
C LEU A 278 7.75 -8.88 -9.91
N ILE A 279 6.68 -9.65 -10.15
CA ILE A 279 5.39 -9.15 -10.62
C ILE A 279 4.52 -8.94 -9.37
N TRP A 280 4.10 -7.70 -9.18
CA TRP A 280 3.49 -7.21 -7.96
C TRP A 280 2.14 -6.56 -8.28
N LYS A 281 1.11 -6.89 -7.48
CA LYS A 281 -0.21 -6.27 -7.50
C LYS A 281 -0.12 -4.84 -6.99
N ASP A 282 -0.04 -3.89 -7.91
CA ASP A 282 0.12 -2.49 -7.56
C ASP A 282 -1.23 -1.93 -7.12
N GLN A 283 -1.40 -1.90 -5.81
CA GLN A 283 -2.66 -1.43 -5.25
C GLN A 283 -2.70 0.07 -5.28
N LYS A 284 -3.63 0.57 -6.10
CA LYS A 284 -4.23 1.88 -5.94
C LYS A 284 -4.86 1.96 -4.54
N GLY A 285 -4.07 2.34 -3.53
CA GLY A 285 -4.60 2.76 -2.23
C GLY A 285 -4.38 1.82 -1.03
N LEU A 286 -3.15 1.35 -0.77
CA LEU A 286 -2.74 1.17 0.63
C LEU A 286 -2.81 2.54 1.30
N GLN A 287 -3.97 2.85 1.90
CA GLN A 287 -4.19 4.09 2.61
C GLN A 287 -3.21 4.17 3.77
N ALA A 288 -2.53 5.31 3.91
CA ALA A 288 -1.65 5.60 5.04
C ALA A 288 -2.37 5.46 6.40
N ASP A 289 -3.71 5.41 6.39
CA ASP A 289 -4.60 5.46 7.55
C ASP A 289 -4.77 4.13 8.28
N GLU A 290 -4.42 2.98 7.68
CA GLU A 290 -4.57 1.67 8.36
C GLU A 290 -3.43 1.40 9.37
N TYR A 291 -2.36 2.19 9.36
CA TYR A 291 -1.25 2.07 10.31
C TYR A 291 -0.74 3.43 10.83
N PRO A 292 -1.60 4.32 11.35
CA PRO A 292 -1.31 5.74 11.53
C PRO A 292 -0.17 6.02 12.53
N ASN A 293 0.18 5.05 13.38
CA ASN A 293 1.13 5.23 14.48
C ASN A 293 2.55 4.74 14.19
N LEU A 294 2.78 4.00 13.10
CA LEU A 294 4.10 3.44 12.77
C LEU A 294 4.90 4.34 11.80
N TRP A 295 4.23 5.14 10.98
CA TRP A 295 4.88 5.93 9.92
C TRP A 295 5.47 7.26 10.40
N THR A 296 4.81 7.92 11.36
CA THR A 296 5.21 9.25 11.86
C THR A 296 6.23 9.19 12.99
N ALA A 297 6.34 8.08 13.72
CA ALA A 297 7.23 7.94 14.87
C ALA A 297 8.70 7.64 14.50
N MET A 298 9.01 7.36 13.23
CA MET A 298 10.35 6.94 12.79
C MET A 298 11.20 8.07 12.21
N PHE A 299 10.67 9.28 12.07
CA PHE A 299 11.47 10.43 11.65
C PHE A 299 11.99 11.14 12.91
N ALA A 300 13.25 10.88 13.26
CA ALA A 300 13.96 11.75 14.18
C ALA A 300 14.23 13.08 13.47
N ASP A 301 14.02 14.19 14.17
CA ASP A 301 14.06 15.58 13.66
C ASP A 301 15.34 15.92 12.87
N ASP A 302 16.40 15.14 13.02
CA ASP A 302 17.75 15.42 12.51
C ASP A 302 18.23 14.40 11.46
N THR A 303 17.37 13.50 10.97
CA THR A 303 17.78 12.46 10.01
C THR A 303 17.48 12.82 8.55
N PRO A 304 18.46 12.71 7.63
CA PRO A 304 18.23 12.91 6.21
C PRO A 304 17.15 11.98 5.68
N ALA A 305 16.27 12.52 4.84
CA ALA A 305 15.29 11.74 4.11
C ALA A 305 15.98 10.79 3.12
N ASN A 306 15.62 9.51 3.14
CA ASN A 306 16.06 8.56 2.12
C ASN A 306 15.11 8.60 0.92
N LEU A 307 15.63 8.32 -0.28
CA LEU A 307 14.79 8.10 -1.47
C LEU A 307 13.74 7.00 -1.17
N GLY A 308 12.46 7.30 -1.39
CA GLY A 308 11.36 6.40 -1.06
C GLY A 308 10.81 6.54 0.37
N SER A 309 11.43 7.36 1.22
CA SER A 309 10.81 7.80 2.48
C SER A 309 9.71 8.81 2.20
N SER A 310 8.55 8.61 2.82
CA SER A 310 7.46 9.57 2.80
C SER A 310 7.76 10.72 3.76
N LEU A 311 8.03 11.90 3.24
CA LEU A 311 8.25 13.09 4.07
C LEU A 311 6.92 13.82 4.29
N ALA A 312 6.51 13.90 5.55
CA ALA A 312 5.43 14.76 6.00
C ALA A 312 5.96 16.13 6.43
N LEU A 313 5.13 17.16 6.30
CA LEU A 313 5.44 18.49 6.83
C LEU A 313 5.43 18.47 8.36
N HIS A 314 6.52 18.97 8.95
CA HIS A 314 6.64 19.12 10.39
C HIS A 314 5.48 19.98 10.96
N GLY A 315 4.88 19.51 12.05
CA GLY A 315 3.82 20.24 12.77
C GLY A 315 2.42 20.18 12.13
N LEU A 316 2.23 19.50 11.00
CA LEU A 316 0.88 19.23 10.49
C LEU A 316 0.24 18.05 11.25
N PRO A 317 -1.07 18.09 11.51
CA PRO A 317 -1.76 16.96 12.11
C PRO A 317 -1.66 15.74 11.20
N ALA A 318 -1.64 14.54 11.79
CA ALA A 318 -1.52 13.24 11.10
C ALA A 318 -2.58 13.01 10.00
N THR A 319 -3.64 13.82 9.98
CA THR A 319 -4.71 13.84 8.99
C THR A 319 -4.35 14.56 7.68
N HIS A 320 -3.13 15.07 7.54
CA HIS A 320 -2.54 15.52 6.28
C HIS A 320 -1.50 14.50 5.78
N PRO A 321 -1.93 13.39 5.17
CA PRO A 321 -1.02 12.44 4.55
C PRO A 321 -0.46 13.11 3.29
N GLY A 322 0.71 13.71 3.41
CA GLY A 322 1.45 14.23 2.28
C GLY A 322 2.82 13.59 2.23
N THR A 323 3.24 13.20 1.03
CA THR A 323 4.57 12.63 0.78
C THR A 323 5.29 13.53 -0.21
N LEU A 324 6.35 14.20 0.23
CA LEU A 324 7.34 14.73 -0.71
C LEU A 324 8.14 13.53 -1.23
N GLY A 325 7.97 13.21 -2.52
CA GLY A 325 8.58 12.05 -3.17
C GLY A 325 10.05 12.26 -3.52
N GLY A 326 10.47 13.51 -3.70
CA GLY A 326 11.87 13.87 -3.92
C GLY A 326 12.03 15.16 -4.71
N TRP A 327 13.24 15.39 -5.18
CA TRP A 327 13.58 16.51 -6.05
C TRP A 327 13.82 16.01 -7.47
N VAL A 328 13.36 16.78 -8.45
CA VAL A 328 13.64 16.57 -9.87
C VAL A 328 14.14 17.88 -10.46
N GLU A 329 15.13 17.83 -11.34
CA GLU A 329 15.52 18.99 -12.14
C GLU A 329 14.88 18.86 -13.51
N LEU A 330 14.25 19.93 -13.99
CA LEU A 330 13.70 19.99 -15.35
C LEU A 330 14.46 21.04 -16.12
N GLN A 331 14.83 20.72 -17.35
CA GLN A 331 15.46 21.68 -18.25
C GLN A 331 14.38 22.58 -18.84
N ASP A 332 14.49 23.88 -18.59
CA ASP A 332 13.64 24.90 -19.18
C ASP A 332 13.90 24.95 -20.70
N PRO A 333 12.88 24.70 -21.55
CA PRO A 333 13.06 24.66 -23.00
C PRO A 333 13.40 26.02 -23.62
N GLU A 334 13.10 27.13 -22.94
CA GLU A 334 13.40 28.48 -23.43
C GLU A 334 14.80 28.94 -23.02
N THR A 335 15.23 28.60 -21.80
CA THR A 335 16.50 29.09 -21.23
C THR A 335 17.62 28.05 -21.20
N ASP A 336 17.33 26.79 -21.50
CA ASP A 336 18.24 25.63 -21.43
C ASP A 336 18.80 25.36 -20.02
N LYS A 337 18.29 26.05 -19.00
CA LYS A 337 18.73 25.93 -17.61
C LYS A 337 17.97 24.82 -16.89
N TRP A 338 18.68 24.04 -16.09
CA TRP A 338 18.08 23.09 -15.17
C TRP A 338 17.51 23.81 -13.96
N VAL A 339 16.22 23.60 -13.70
CA VAL A 339 15.49 24.21 -12.58
C VAL A 339 15.01 23.10 -11.64
N PRO A 340 15.29 23.19 -10.33
CA PRO A 340 14.87 22.19 -9.38
C PRO A 340 13.39 22.35 -9.00
N TYR A 341 12.68 21.22 -8.92
CA TYR A 341 11.30 21.11 -8.47
C TYR A 341 11.18 19.99 -7.43
N ALA A 342 10.33 20.21 -6.43
CA ALA A 342 9.85 19.18 -5.54
C ALA A 342 8.75 18.37 -6.22
N LEU A 343 8.90 17.05 -6.27
CA LEU A 343 7.86 16.13 -6.73
C LEU A 343 7.10 15.59 -5.51
N THR A 344 5.78 15.74 -5.51
CA THR A 344 4.89 15.29 -4.44
C THR A 344 3.57 14.79 -5.02
N CYS A 345 2.65 14.26 -4.21
CA CYS A 345 1.29 13.97 -4.66
C CYS A 345 0.47 15.27 -4.75
N ALA A 346 -0.44 15.39 -5.71
CA ALA A 346 -1.32 16.55 -5.82
C ALA A 346 -2.16 16.75 -4.56
N ARG A 347 -2.56 15.67 -3.89
CA ARG A 347 -3.24 15.73 -2.57
C ARG A 347 -2.46 16.49 -1.50
N CYS A 348 -1.14 16.61 -1.62
CA CYS A 348 -0.31 17.34 -0.66
C CYS A 348 -0.38 18.86 -0.87
N VAL A 349 -0.61 19.28 -2.11
CA VAL A 349 -0.52 20.68 -2.49
C VAL A 349 -1.88 21.34 -2.68
N LEU A 350 -2.93 20.55 -2.88
CA LEU A 350 -4.29 21.06 -3.00
C LEU A 350 -4.86 21.44 -1.63
N PRO A 351 -5.69 22.49 -1.54
CA PRO A 351 -6.30 22.90 -0.28
C PRO A 351 -7.18 21.77 0.26
N ALA A 352 -6.89 21.34 1.49
CA ALA A 352 -7.76 20.42 2.20
C ALA A 352 -9.09 21.12 2.50
N ASP A 353 -10.20 20.39 2.37
CA ASP A 353 -11.50 20.82 2.86
C ASP A 353 -11.37 21.08 4.37
N GLY A 354 -11.28 22.37 4.73
CA GLY A 354 -10.92 22.86 6.06
C GLY A 354 -11.94 22.57 7.15
N HIS A 355 -12.98 21.79 6.88
CA HIS A 355 -14.04 21.51 7.85
C HIS A 355 -14.59 20.11 7.68
N GLY A 356 -14.28 19.21 8.62
CA GLY A 356 -15.13 18.09 9.05
C GLY A 356 -15.63 17.08 8.01
N SER A 357 -15.13 17.07 6.79
CA SER A 357 -15.43 16.01 5.81
C SER A 357 -14.77 14.73 6.27
N SER A 358 -15.52 13.62 6.32
CA SER A 358 -14.92 12.29 6.45
C SER A 358 -13.86 12.08 5.36
N GLN A 359 -12.85 11.26 5.65
CA GLN A 359 -11.75 10.95 4.73
C GLN A 359 -12.24 10.36 3.39
N GLU A 360 -13.31 9.56 3.45
CA GLU A 360 -14.00 9.00 2.28
C GLU A 360 -14.53 10.11 1.35
N ASN A 361 -15.09 11.19 1.90
CA ASN A 361 -15.54 12.32 1.10
C ASN A 361 -14.35 13.05 0.44
N ARG A 362 -13.20 13.15 1.11
CA ARG A 362 -12.00 13.79 0.54
C ARG A 362 -11.46 13.02 -0.66
N ASN A 363 -11.40 11.69 -0.60
CA ASN A 363 -10.97 10.87 -1.73
C ASN A 363 -11.90 11.03 -2.93
N SER A 364 -13.22 10.99 -2.71
CA SER A 364 -14.19 11.18 -3.79
C SER A 364 -14.08 12.54 -4.48
N ILE A 365 -13.81 13.61 -3.72
CA ILE A 365 -13.61 14.96 -4.26
C ILE A 365 -12.30 15.04 -5.05
N PHE A 366 -11.25 14.39 -4.56
CA PHE A 366 -9.97 14.38 -5.26
C PHE A 366 -10.03 13.55 -6.55
N ASP A 367 -10.72 12.41 -6.53
CA ASP A 367 -10.95 11.60 -7.73
C ASP A 367 -11.79 12.38 -8.76
N ASP A 368 -12.78 13.16 -8.31
CA ASP A 368 -13.52 14.09 -9.15
C ASP A 368 -12.61 15.18 -9.74
N TRP A 369 -11.72 15.78 -8.94
CA TRP A 369 -10.76 16.77 -9.44
C TRP A 369 -9.76 16.19 -10.43
N LYS A 370 -9.33 14.93 -10.25
CA LYS A 370 -8.50 14.24 -11.24
C LYS A 370 -9.24 14.02 -12.55
N ALA A 371 -10.51 13.63 -12.48
CA ALA A 371 -11.30 13.34 -13.66
C ALA A 371 -11.71 14.62 -14.42
N ASN A 372 -12.08 15.67 -13.69
CA ASN A 372 -12.77 16.84 -14.24
C ASN A 372 -11.99 18.15 -14.09
N GLY A 373 -10.87 18.13 -13.38
CA GLY A 373 -10.10 19.32 -13.02
C GLY A 373 -10.76 20.14 -11.91
N ILE A 374 -9.95 20.80 -11.09
CA ILE A 374 -10.42 21.68 -10.00
C ILE A 374 -11.32 22.82 -10.49
N MET A 375 -11.13 23.29 -11.73
CA MET A 375 -11.93 24.35 -12.34
C MET A 375 -13.40 23.96 -12.53
N SER A 376 -13.69 22.69 -12.84
CA SER A 376 -15.06 22.20 -12.91
C SER A 376 -15.75 22.34 -11.56
N HIS A 377 -15.06 21.96 -10.49
CA HIS A 377 -15.58 22.05 -9.14
C HIS A 377 -15.86 23.50 -8.69
N ILE A 378 -14.99 24.45 -9.06
CA ILE A 378 -15.22 25.88 -8.79
C ILE A 378 -16.46 26.39 -9.53
N LYS A 379 -16.67 25.95 -10.77
CA LYS A 379 -17.86 26.28 -11.55
C LYS A 379 -19.12 25.74 -10.88
N ASP A 380 -19.13 24.48 -10.47
CA ASP A 380 -20.26 23.85 -9.79
C ASP A 380 -20.59 24.54 -8.45
N LEU A 381 -19.56 24.91 -7.67
CA LEU A 381 -19.74 25.70 -6.45
C LEU A 381 -20.35 27.07 -6.77
N SER A 382 -19.90 27.72 -7.84
CA SER A 382 -20.42 29.03 -8.25
C SER A 382 -21.89 28.97 -8.68
N GLU A 383 -22.27 27.93 -9.43
CA GLU A 383 -23.67 27.69 -9.83
C GLU A 383 -24.55 27.39 -8.61
N THR A 384 -24.05 26.58 -7.68
CA THR A 384 -24.74 26.26 -6.43
C THR A 384 -24.95 27.50 -5.55
N ILE A 385 -23.94 28.36 -5.43
CA ILE A 385 -24.02 29.64 -4.70
C ILE A 385 -25.08 30.54 -5.32
N ARG A 386 -25.09 30.68 -6.66
CA ARG A 386 -26.11 31.46 -7.38
C ARG A 386 -27.52 30.92 -7.16
N SER A 387 -27.70 29.60 -7.17
CA SER A 387 -29.00 28.96 -6.89
C SER A 387 -29.49 29.30 -5.49
N PHE A 388 -28.61 29.26 -4.48
CA PHE A 388 -28.98 29.64 -3.11
C PHE A 388 -29.31 31.11 -2.97
N GLU A 389 -28.57 32.00 -3.64
CA GLU A 389 -28.88 33.44 -3.63
C GLU A 389 -30.27 33.70 -4.24
N ALA A 390 -30.60 33.04 -5.35
CA ALA A 390 -31.92 33.14 -5.96
C ALA A 390 -33.04 32.60 -5.06
N GLU A 391 -32.83 31.45 -4.42
CA GLU A 391 -33.79 30.85 -3.49
C GLU A 391 -33.99 31.69 -2.22
N ARG A 392 -32.92 32.28 -1.69
CA ARG A 392 -33.00 33.17 -0.52
C ARG A 392 -33.77 34.44 -0.84
N VAL A 393 -33.51 35.06 -2.00
CA VAL A 393 -34.29 36.21 -2.48
C VAL A 393 -35.75 35.82 -2.69
N SER A 394 -36.03 34.64 -3.27
CA SER A 394 -37.40 34.15 -3.43
C SER A 394 -38.10 33.94 -2.08
N THR A 395 -37.43 33.38 -1.09
CA THR A 395 -37.99 33.07 0.24
C THR A 395 -38.17 34.32 1.10
N GLU A 396 -37.25 35.28 1.03
CA GLU A 396 -37.38 36.59 1.69
C GLU A 396 -38.51 37.43 1.07
N VAL A 397 -38.68 37.38 -0.26
CA VAL A 397 -39.79 38.04 -0.99
C VAL A 397 -41.13 37.34 -0.73
N GLN A 398 -41.15 36.01 -0.64
CA GLN A 398 -42.35 35.21 -0.35
C GLN A 398 -42.78 35.38 1.12
N GLY A 399 -41.84 35.34 2.07
CA GLY A 399 -42.11 35.58 3.49
C GLY A 399 -42.52 37.02 3.81
N ALA A 400 -42.13 38.00 2.98
CA ALA A 400 -42.64 39.37 3.07
C ALA A 400 -44.08 39.50 2.50
N ARG A 401 -44.48 38.62 1.57
CA ARG A 401 -45.84 38.56 1.01
C ARG A 401 -46.82 37.76 1.88
N GLU A 402 -46.33 36.78 2.61
CA GLU A 402 -47.14 35.91 3.49
C GLU A 402 -47.32 36.48 4.91
N LYS A 403 -46.78 37.67 5.20
CA LYS A 403 -47.05 38.44 6.43
C LYS A 403 -48.45 39.08 6.45
N ASP A 404 -49.44 38.25 6.19
CA ASP A 404 -50.66 38.31 6.99
C ASP A 404 -51.12 36.93 7.48
N GLU A 405 -50.21 35.98 7.76
CA GLU A 405 -50.50 34.83 8.64
C GLU A 405 -49.28 34.15 9.31
N LEU A 406 -49.50 33.54 10.48
CA LEU A 406 -48.49 33.05 11.44
C LEU A 406 -47.85 31.70 11.03
N MET A 407 -46.53 31.71 10.76
CA MET A 407 -45.69 30.52 10.66
C MET A 407 -45.21 30.03 12.05
N PRO A 408 -45.20 28.71 12.34
CA PRO A 408 -44.63 28.18 13.57
C PRO A 408 -43.11 28.42 13.64
N PRO A 409 -42.60 29.09 14.70
CA PRO A 409 -41.24 29.65 14.72
C PRO A 409 -40.10 28.62 14.73
N ASP A 410 -40.32 27.39 15.18
CA ASP A 410 -39.19 26.50 15.52
C ASP A 410 -38.60 25.68 14.35
N LYS A 411 -39.37 25.35 13.32
CA LYS A 411 -38.87 24.57 12.17
C LYS A 411 -38.23 25.43 11.07
N SER A 412 -38.72 26.65 10.88
CA SER A 412 -38.20 27.60 9.88
C SER A 412 -36.83 28.16 10.27
N ALA A 413 -36.64 28.50 11.56
CA ALA A 413 -35.37 29.03 12.04
C ALA A 413 -34.22 28.01 11.93
N ALA A 414 -34.46 26.75 12.25
CA ALA A 414 -33.45 25.69 12.16
C ALA A 414 -33.07 25.39 10.70
N ALA A 415 -34.04 25.28 9.80
CA ALA A 415 -33.79 25.05 8.38
C ALA A 415 -33.06 26.24 7.73
N SER A 416 -33.47 27.47 8.04
CA SER A 416 -32.83 28.69 7.56
C SER A 416 -31.38 28.82 8.06
N LYS A 417 -31.13 28.49 9.33
CA LYS A 417 -29.78 28.44 9.89
C LYS A 417 -28.91 27.41 9.16
N HIS A 418 -29.43 26.20 8.96
CA HIS A 418 -28.70 25.14 8.26
C HIS A 418 -28.35 25.52 6.81
N LEU A 419 -29.30 26.08 6.06
CA LEU A 419 -29.08 26.56 4.69
C LEU A 419 -28.05 27.70 4.65
N SER A 420 -28.12 28.64 5.60
CA SER A 420 -27.16 29.74 5.72
C SER A 420 -25.75 29.23 6.02
N GLU A 421 -25.61 28.25 6.90
CA GLU A 421 -24.34 27.60 7.20
C GLU A 421 -23.78 26.85 5.98
N MET A 422 -24.62 26.11 5.24
CA MET A 422 -24.22 25.45 4.00
C MET A 422 -23.77 26.44 2.94
N PHE A 423 -24.49 27.55 2.77
CA PHE A 423 -24.16 28.61 1.83
C PHE A 423 -22.79 29.24 2.16
N LEU A 424 -22.60 29.66 3.42
CA LEU A 424 -21.33 30.25 3.88
C LEU A 424 -20.17 29.27 3.69
N ARG A 425 -20.38 27.99 4.00
CA ARG A 425 -19.37 26.95 3.80
C ARG A 425 -18.99 26.76 2.33
N ARG A 426 -19.97 26.74 1.42
CA ARG A 426 -19.72 26.62 -0.04
C ARG A 426 -19.01 27.87 -0.58
N LYS A 427 -19.41 29.06 -0.14
CA LYS A 427 -18.77 30.32 -0.51
C LYS A 427 -17.30 30.37 -0.06
N ALA A 428 -17.04 30.07 1.21
CA ALA A 428 -15.69 29.99 1.75
C ALA A 428 -14.83 28.96 1.00
N LYS A 429 -15.38 27.79 0.67
CA LYS A 429 -14.66 26.77 -0.11
C LYS A 429 -14.31 27.27 -1.52
N ARG A 430 -15.25 27.92 -2.21
CA ARG A 430 -14.99 28.49 -3.54
C ARG A 430 -13.92 29.58 -3.49
N GLU A 431 -13.97 30.46 -2.49
CA GLU A 431 -12.96 31.51 -2.27
C GLU A 431 -11.58 30.92 -1.96
N GLN A 432 -11.51 29.87 -1.14
CA GLN A 432 -10.27 29.15 -0.85
C GLN A 432 -9.65 28.51 -2.10
N LEU A 433 -10.47 27.82 -2.91
CA LEU A 433 -10.01 27.21 -4.16
C LEU A 433 -9.55 28.25 -5.18
N GLN A 434 -10.28 29.37 -5.28
CA GLN A 434 -9.89 30.48 -6.15
C GLN A 434 -8.57 31.11 -5.70
N ALA A 435 -8.42 31.41 -4.40
CA ALA A 435 -7.19 31.95 -3.85
C ALA A 435 -5.99 31.01 -4.06
N TYR A 436 -6.21 29.70 -3.97
CA TYR A 436 -5.21 28.71 -4.31
C TYR A 436 -4.81 28.75 -5.79
N LEU A 437 -5.76 28.83 -6.71
CA LEU A 437 -5.47 28.93 -8.15
C LEU A 437 -4.74 30.23 -8.51
N ASP A 438 -5.13 31.34 -7.89
CA ASP A 438 -4.56 32.65 -8.17
C ASP A 438 -3.12 32.75 -7.65
N SER A 439 -2.87 32.24 -6.45
CA SER A 439 -1.53 32.27 -5.83
C SER A 439 -0.63 31.13 -6.29
N LYS A 440 -1.23 30.01 -6.73
CA LYS A 440 -0.60 28.68 -6.87
C LYS A 440 0.23 28.27 -5.65
N SER A 441 0.01 28.91 -4.50
CA SER A 441 0.89 28.79 -3.35
C SER A 441 0.36 27.76 -2.38
N ASN A 442 1.27 26.93 -1.89
CA ASN A 442 1.04 25.96 -0.84
C ASN A 442 2.17 26.07 0.21
N ILE A 443 2.00 25.40 1.35
CA ILE A 443 3.03 25.28 2.38
C ILE A 443 4.35 24.70 1.85
N LEU A 444 4.35 23.92 0.76
CA LEU A 444 5.57 23.42 0.11
C LEU A 444 6.25 24.42 -0.83
N GLY A 445 5.52 25.41 -1.35
CA GLY A 445 6.01 26.35 -2.37
C GLY A 445 4.96 26.67 -3.43
N VAL A 446 5.42 27.09 -4.61
CA VAL A 446 4.53 27.41 -5.74
C VAL A 446 4.31 26.17 -6.59
N VAL A 447 3.06 25.74 -6.72
CA VAL A 447 2.67 24.59 -7.52
C VAL A 447 2.69 24.98 -9.00
N VAL A 448 3.65 24.47 -9.75
CA VAL A 448 3.81 24.81 -11.16
C VAL A 448 2.96 23.91 -12.05
N ALA A 449 2.76 22.66 -11.66
CA ALA A 449 1.94 21.68 -12.36
C ALA A 449 1.43 20.61 -11.38
N ALA A 450 0.24 20.05 -11.64
CA ALA A 450 -0.28 18.93 -10.88
C ALA A 450 -1.37 18.18 -11.67
N SER A 451 -1.43 16.87 -11.45
CA SER A 451 -2.38 15.93 -12.08
C SER A 451 -3.87 16.29 -11.93
N ALA A 452 -4.25 17.10 -10.94
CA ALA A 452 -5.65 17.49 -10.69
C ALA A 452 -5.97 18.96 -11.04
N LEU A 453 -5.00 19.71 -11.56
CA LEU A 453 -5.23 21.11 -11.97
C LEU A 453 -5.90 21.21 -13.36
N GLU A 454 -5.57 20.30 -14.27
CA GLU A 454 -6.02 20.33 -15.66
C GLU A 454 -6.88 19.11 -16.01
N SER A 455 -7.96 19.32 -16.77
CA SER A 455 -9.02 18.34 -17.04
C SER A 455 -8.76 17.40 -18.23
N GLN A 456 -7.51 17.15 -18.60
CA GLN A 456 -7.22 16.62 -19.94
C GLN A 456 -6.75 15.17 -20.04
N HIS A 457 -6.52 14.45 -18.94
CA HIS A 457 -6.01 13.08 -19.00
C HIS A 457 -7.02 12.07 -18.49
N LYS A 458 -7.81 11.50 -19.42
CA LYS A 458 -8.65 10.33 -19.15
C LYS A 458 -7.84 9.07 -18.79
N ASP A 459 -6.55 9.04 -19.11
CA ASP A 459 -5.70 7.85 -19.01
C ASP A 459 -4.57 7.96 -17.97
N GLY A 460 -4.49 9.07 -17.22
CA GLY A 460 -3.42 9.33 -16.25
C GLY A 460 -3.82 9.03 -14.80
N PHE A 461 -3.56 7.82 -14.30
CA PHE A 461 -3.91 7.42 -12.92
C PHE A 461 -2.98 8.00 -11.83
N LEU A 462 -1.85 8.60 -12.20
CA LEU A 462 -0.80 8.98 -11.26
C LEU A 462 -1.12 10.30 -10.54
N ASP A 463 -1.11 10.25 -9.21
CA ASP A 463 -1.25 11.40 -8.33
C ASP A 463 0.10 12.11 -8.13
N TRP A 464 0.30 13.20 -8.85
CA TRP A 464 1.56 13.96 -8.80
C TRP A 464 1.34 15.48 -8.87
N ALA A 465 2.30 16.23 -8.31
CA ALA A 465 2.46 17.67 -8.40
C ALA A 465 3.94 18.05 -8.39
N LEU A 466 4.28 19.06 -9.17
CA LEU A 466 5.57 19.73 -9.20
C LEU A 466 5.47 21.06 -8.46
N VAL A 467 6.37 21.26 -7.51
CA VAL A 467 6.40 22.44 -6.64
C VAL A 467 7.74 23.12 -6.80
N SER A 468 7.73 24.39 -7.18
CA SER A 468 8.90 25.26 -7.00
C SER A 468 9.02 25.55 -5.51
N PRO A 469 10.07 25.07 -4.83
CA PRO A 469 10.27 25.33 -3.41
C PRO A 469 10.43 26.83 -3.17
N ARG A 470 10.13 27.26 -1.94
CA ARG A 470 10.41 28.62 -1.51
C ARG A 470 11.93 28.82 -1.39
N GLU A 471 12.42 30.01 -1.70
CA GLU A 471 13.85 30.35 -1.61
C GLU A 471 14.43 30.14 -0.20
N ASP A 472 13.60 30.25 0.83
CA ASP A 472 13.96 30.05 2.24
C ASP A 472 14.02 28.57 2.66
N ARG A 473 13.70 27.64 1.74
CA ARG A 473 13.81 26.19 1.96
C ARG A 473 14.92 25.62 1.10
N PRO A 474 16.16 25.53 1.62
CA PRO A 474 17.26 24.96 0.86
C PRO A 474 16.93 23.51 0.48
N LEU A 475 17.35 23.13 -0.74
CA LEU A 475 17.47 21.73 -1.10
C LEU A 475 18.34 21.05 -0.04
N GLY A 476 17.89 19.93 0.52
CA GLY A 476 18.82 19.08 1.27
C GLY A 476 19.93 18.63 0.33
N ASP A 477 21.12 18.34 0.86
CA ASP A 477 22.30 18.05 0.02
C ASP A 477 22.15 16.78 -0.85
N ASN A 478 21.02 16.06 -0.76
CA ASN A 478 20.73 14.81 -1.47
C ASN A 478 21.92 13.84 -1.48
N ILE A 479 22.74 13.90 -0.43
CA ILE A 479 23.88 13.01 -0.28
C ILE A 479 23.28 11.65 0.01
N VAL A 480 23.20 10.81 -1.02
CA VAL A 480 23.08 9.38 -0.84
C VAL A 480 24.38 8.97 -0.18
N SER A 481 24.39 8.97 1.15
CA SER A 481 25.48 8.41 1.93
C SER A 481 25.47 6.92 1.65
N ILE A 482 26.28 6.52 0.67
CA ILE A 482 26.66 5.13 0.50
C ILE A 482 27.36 4.79 1.81
N LEU A 483 26.62 4.13 2.70
CA LEU A 483 27.18 3.67 3.96
C LEU A 483 28.47 2.92 3.60
N PRO A 484 29.64 3.37 4.10
CA PRO A 484 30.87 2.65 3.85
C PRO A 484 30.64 1.21 4.31
N LYS A 485 31.00 0.23 3.47
CA LYS A 485 30.97 -1.19 3.84
C LYS A 485 31.51 -1.28 5.25
N SER A 486 30.70 -1.73 6.19
CA SER A 486 31.16 -2.00 7.55
C SER A 486 32.36 -2.90 7.38
N ASN A 487 33.56 -2.40 7.72
CA ASN A 487 34.75 -3.23 7.76
C ASN A 487 34.41 -4.35 8.74
N SER A 488 34.11 -5.54 8.20
CA SER A 488 34.00 -6.76 8.97
C SER A 488 35.34 -6.91 9.64
N ALA A 489 35.39 -6.55 10.93
CA ALA A 489 36.55 -6.79 11.75
C ALA A 489 36.85 -8.28 11.64
N SER A 490 37.96 -8.59 10.98
CA SER A 490 38.58 -9.90 11.00
C SER A 490 38.81 -10.27 12.46
N LEU A 491 37.96 -11.15 12.98
CA LEU A 491 38.26 -11.98 14.13
C LEU A 491 39.42 -12.88 13.72
N THR A 492 40.64 -12.46 14.03
CA THR A 492 41.80 -13.33 14.09
C THR A 492 41.59 -14.31 15.24
N VAL A 493 41.84 -15.59 14.94
CA VAL A 493 41.68 -16.77 15.81
C VAL A 493 42.26 -16.60 17.20
#